data_AF-A0A0J6FEC6-F1
#
_entry.id   AF-A0A0J6FEC6-F1
#
_cell.length_a   1.000
_cell.length_b   1.000
_cell.length_c   1.000
_cell.angle_alpha   90.00
_cell.angle_beta   90.00
_cell.angle_gamma   90.00
#
_symmetry.space_group_name_H-M   'P 1'
#
loop_
_entity.id
_entity.type
_entity.pdbx_description
1 polymer ?
#
loop_
_entity_poly.entity_id
_entity_poly.type
_entity_poly.pdbx_seq_one_letter_code
_entity_poly.pdbx_strand_id
1 'polypeptide(L)'
;MAASPQVRREPGDISQPPARLIQIDSLAVHSNTYPYTSLLSNCDKNVQKRYIPGARSKVKSSVQRSLRNKFLETYPDFEPYIDEVMPKKAPLEAVKLPDRVTLYLSDSHPIFFQSLDSPLIPHLRVLHAFPNALPTIGIDRGAIRFVLSGATLMAPGLTSAGGRLPDPANNPGDKELEAGQVVAVTAEGKEEICLVGELKMGTEEMKKKAKGVVMDEGHYLGDGLWNLQFD
;
A
#
# COMPACT_ATOMS: atom_id res chain seq x y z
N MET A 1 -18.51 35.98 30.08
CA MET A 1 -17.43 35.55 29.17
C MET A 1 -16.66 34.44 29.87
N ALA A 2 -17.04 33.19 29.64
CA ALA A 2 -16.42 32.03 30.27
C ALA A 2 -15.32 31.49 29.36
N ALA A 3 -14.10 31.41 29.89
CA ALA A 3 -12.94 30.84 29.22
C ALA A 3 -12.98 29.31 29.31
N SER A 4 -12.82 28.64 28.16
CA SER A 4 -12.74 27.19 28.07
C SER A 4 -11.42 26.65 28.64
N PRO A 5 -11.40 25.50 29.35
CA PRO A 5 -10.20 24.98 29.98
C PRO A 5 -9.32 24.20 29.00
N GLN A 6 -8.02 24.47 29.03
CA GLN A 6 -7.02 23.73 28.26
C GLN A 6 -6.70 22.37 28.93
N VAL A 7 -6.86 21.30 28.18
CA VAL A 7 -6.47 19.93 28.58
C VAL A 7 -4.97 19.78 28.42
N ARG A 8 -4.25 19.69 29.55
CA ARG A 8 -2.85 19.23 29.62
C ARG A 8 -2.76 17.78 29.15
N ARG A 9 -1.82 17.47 28.25
CA ARG A 9 -1.43 16.09 27.93
C ARG A 9 -0.13 15.77 28.66
N GLU A 10 -0.16 14.75 29.51
CA GLU A 10 0.99 14.16 30.21
C GLU A 10 1.93 13.41 29.23
N PRO A 11 3.23 13.24 29.54
CA PRO A 11 4.22 12.68 28.63
C PRO A 11 4.24 11.14 28.68
N GLY A 12 3.89 10.49 27.57
CA GLY A 12 3.86 9.03 27.42
C GLY A 12 5.09 8.47 26.71
N ASP A 13 5.97 7.90 27.53
CA ASP A 13 6.95 6.81 27.37
C ASP A 13 7.35 6.23 25.98
N ILE A 14 8.66 5.97 25.85
CA ILE A 14 9.38 5.44 24.69
C ILE A 14 9.68 3.96 24.96
N SER A 15 8.92 3.03 24.37
CA SER A 15 9.38 1.71 23.86
C SER A 15 8.21 0.74 23.66
N GLN A 16 7.52 0.82 22.52
CA GLN A 16 6.76 -0.31 22.00
C GLN A 16 6.99 -0.39 20.49
N PRO A 17 7.21 -1.59 19.91
CA PRO A 17 7.28 -1.75 18.46
C PRO A 17 5.92 -1.39 17.84
N PRO A 18 5.82 -1.11 16.53
CA PRO A 18 4.59 -0.58 15.93
C PRO A 18 3.41 -1.53 16.11
N ALA A 19 2.59 -1.24 17.13
CA ALA A 19 1.59 -2.15 17.63
C ALA A 19 0.57 -2.54 16.55
N ARG A 20 0.29 -1.66 15.58
CA ARG A 20 -0.68 -1.95 14.50
C ARG A 20 -0.14 -2.93 13.47
N LEU A 21 1.11 -2.78 13.05
CA LEU A 21 1.72 -3.67 12.05
C LEU A 21 1.88 -5.10 12.61
N ILE A 22 2.31 -5.18 13.87
CA ILE A 22 2.47 -6.45 14.60
C ILE A 22 1.13 -7.09 14.91
N GLN A 23 0.08 -6.31 15.21
CA GLN A 23 -1.24 -6.86 15.48
C GLN A 23 -1.89 -7.46 14.22
N ILE A 24 -1.66 -6.87 13.04
CA ILE A 24 -2.09 -7.44 11.75
C ILE A 24 -1.37 -8.77 11.49
N ASP A 25 -0.06 -8.82 11.71
CA ASP A 25 0.73 -10.04 11.49
C ASP A 25 0.46 -11.11 12.58
N SER A 26 0.21 -10.72 13.83
CA SER A 26 -0.13 -11.65 14.93
C SER A 26 -1.50 -12.32 14.75
N LEU A 27 -2.50 -11.56 14.27
CA LEU A 27 -3.81 -12.09 13.87
C LEU A 27 -3.68 -13.05 12.68
N ALA A 28 -2.73 -12.80 11.76
CA ALA A 28 -2.45 -13.64 10.60
C ALA A 28 -1.64 -14.92 10.91
N VAL A 29 -0.85 -14.94 11.99
CA VAL A 29 -0.03 -16.10 12.39
C VAL A 29 -0.82 -17.11 13.24
N HIS A 30 -1.73 -16.66 14.11
CA HIS A 30 -2.50 -17.55 15.00
C HIS A 30 -3.80 -18.07 14.40
N SER A 31 -4.29 -17.41 13.35
CA SER A 31 -5.41 -17.88 12.56
C SER A 31 -4.91 -17.94 11.13
N ASN A 32 -5.12 -19.06 10.43
CA ASN A 32 -4.87 -19.19 8.99
C ASN A 32 -5.91 -18.36 8.20
N THR A 33 -6.19 -17.15 8.69
CA THR A 33 -7.44 -16.41 8.54
C THR A 33 -7.10 -14.93 8.63
N TYR A 34 -6.49 -14.40 7.57
CA TYR A 34 -6.84 -13.03 7.22
C TYR A 34 -8.38 -12.98 7.06
N PRO A 35 -9.09 -11.92 7.49
CA PRO A 35 -10.52 -11.73 7.14
C PRO A 35 -10.75 -11.70 5.62
N TYR A 36 -9.66 -11.68 4.85
CA TYR A 36 -9.55 -11.75 3.41
C TYR A 36 -9.88 -13.11 2.78
N THR A 37 -10.27 -14.15 3.54
CA THR A 37 -10.67 -15.45 2.98
C THR A 37 -11.73 -15.32 1.89
N SER A 38 -12.64 -14.33 1.99
CA SER A 38 -13.64 -14.06 0.94
C SER A 38 -13.10 -13.42 -0.35
N LEU A 39 -11.90 -12.82 -0.32
CA LEU A 39 -11.20 -12.29 -1.49
C LEU A 39 -10.21 -13.32 -2.07
N LEU A 40 -9.57 -14.13 -1.22
CA LEU A 40 -8.69 -15.22 -1.65
C LEU A 40 -9.43 -16.49 -2.08
N SER A 41 -10.67 -16.76 -1.61
CA SER A 41 -11.41 -17.97 -1.98
C SER A 41 -11.74 -18.05 -3.47
N ASN A 42 -11.70 -16.91 -4.17
CA ASN A 42 -11.94 -16.82 -5.61
C ASN A 42 -10.65 -16.88 -6.44
N CYS A 43 -9.49 -17.04 -5.78
CA CYS A 43 -8.19 -17.15 -6.43
C CYS A 43 -7.95 -18.60 -6.89
N ASP A 44 -8.69 -19.03 -7.92
CA ASP A 44 -8.46 -20.31 -8.57
C ASP A 44 -7.12 -20.30 -9.32
N LYS A 45 -6.13 -21.02 -8.75
CA LYS A 45 -5.04 -21.78 -9.40
C LYS A 45 -4.36 -21.19 -10.65
N ASN A 46 -4.15 -19.88 -10.74
CA ASN A 46 -3.20 -19.33 -11.71
C ASN A 46 -1.80 -19.28 -11.08
N VAL A 47 -0.79 -19.60 -11.88
CA VAL A 47 0.62 -19.65 -11.50
C VAL A 47 1.07 -18.26 -11.04
N GLN A 48 0.87 -17.92 -9.77
CA GLN A 48 1.42 -16.70 -9.20
C GLN A 48 2.95 -16.78 -9.26
N LYS A 49 3.57 -15.65 -9.63
CA LYS A 49 5.02 -15.51 -9.66
C LYS A 49 5.55 -15.68 -8.24
N ARG A 50 6.03 -16.89 -7.91
CA ARG A 50 6.65 -17.16 -6.61
C ARG A 50 8.01 -16.48 -6.58
N TYR A 51 8.14 -15.44 -5.77
CA TYR A 51 9.44 -14.83 -5.53
C TYR A 51 10.28 -15.77 -4.66
N ILE A 52 11.51 -16.02 -5.12
CA ILE A 52 12.54 -16.62 -4.28
C ILE A 52 13.36 -15.44 -3.74
N PRO A 53 13.26 -15.12 -2.45
CA PRO A 53 13.99 -13.98 -1.90
C PRO A 53 15.49 -14.23 -2.02
N GLY A 54 16.21 -13.24 -2.56
CA GLY A 54 17.66 -13.26 -2.65
C GLY A 54 18.32 -12.90 -1.31
N ALA A 55 19.60 -12.52 -1.38
CA ALA A 55 20.37 -12.16 -0.19
C ALA A 55 19.73 -10.98 0.57
N ARG A 56 19.57 -11.15 1.88
CA ARG A 56 19.24 -10.07 2.82
C ARG A 56 20.51 -9.27 3.14
N SER A 57 20.40 -7.95 3.14
CA SER A 57 21.50 -7.05 3.47
C SER A 57 21.03 -5.93 4.37
N LYS A 58 21.83 -5.59 5.40
CA LYS A 58 21.50 -4.48 6.29
C LYS A 58 21.77 -3.16 5.58
N VAL A 59 20.78 -2.28 5.58
CA VAL A 59 20.89 -0.94 5.01
C VAL A 59 21.68 -0.07 5.98
N LYS A 60 22.68 0.66 5.46
CA LYS A 60 23.47 1.61 6.26
C LYS A 60 22.57 2.73 6.78
N SER A 61 22.78 3.16 8.01
CA SER A 61 21.98 4.22 8.66
C SER A 61 21.88 5.53 7.87
N SER A 62 22.91 5.89 7.09
CA SER A 62 22.86 7.04 6.19
C SER A 62 21.86 6.85 5.06
N VAL A 63 21.82 5.65 4.45
CA VAL A 63 20.91 5.31 3.37
C VAL A 63 19.47 5.19 3.89
N GLN A 64 19.28 4.63 5.09
CA GLN A 64 17.97 4.56 5.74
C GLN A 64 17.35 5.95 5.94
N ARG A 65 18.14 6.93 6.39
CA ARG A 65 17.67 8.34 6.50
C ARG A 65 17.30 8.92 5.14
N SER A 66 18.10 8.68 4.10
CA SER A 66 17.79 9.14 2.74
C SER A 66 16.50 8.51 2.20
N LEU A 67 16.27 7.21 2.43
CA LEU A 67 15.04 6.51 2.04
C LEU A 67 13.83 7.07 2.78
N ARG A 68 13.96 7.37 4.08
CA ARG A 68 12.90 8.01 4.87
C ARG A 68 12.47 9.35 4.28
N ASN A 69 13.43 10.21 3.97
CA ASN A 69 13.14 11.53 3.42
C ASN A 69 12.47 11.40 2.05
N LYS A 70 13.00 10.55 1.16
CA LYS A 70 12.37 10.28 -0.15
C LYS A 70 10.95 9.77 -0.03
N PHE A 71 10.69 8.89 0.94
CA PHE A 71 9.35 8.35 1.18
C PHE A 71 8.39 9.45 1.63
N LEU A 72 8.79 10.34 2.54
CA LEU A 72 7.98 11.47 2.99
C LEU A 72 7.79 12.55 1.93
N GLU A 73 8.80 12.78 1.08
CA GLU A 73 8.69 13.67 -0.08
C GLU A 73 7.65 13.16 -1.07
N THR A 74 7.57 11.84 -1.25
CA THR A 74 6.58 11.21 -2.15
C THR A 74 5.20 11.12 -1.49
N TYR A 75 5.15 10.83 -0.19
CA TYR A 75 3.92 10.62 0.58
C TYR A 75 3.91 11.46 1.87
N PRO A 76 3.49 12.74 1.79
CA PRO A 76 3.46 13.62 2.95
C PRO A 76 2.49 13.14 4.04
N ASP A 77 1.40 12.46 3.68
CA ASP A 77 0.38 11.99 4.61
C ASP A 77 0.87 10.85 5.54
N PHE A 78 2.07 10.30 5.28
CA PHE A 78 2.75 9.36 6.18
C PHE A 78 3.55 10.04 7.29
N GLU A 79 3.74 11.36 7.28
CA GLU A 79 4.46 12.10 8.32
C GLU A 79 4.03 11.77 9.77
N PRO A 80 2.72 11.66 10.12
CA PRO A 80 2.33 11.28 11.48
C PRO A 80 2.62 9.82 11.83
N TYR A 81 2.77 8.93 10.84
CA TYR A 81 2.90 7.48 11.03
C TYR A 81 4.33 6.96 10.82
N ILE A 82 5.23 7.78 10.27
CA ILE A 82 6.54 7.30 9.81
C ILE A 82 7.47 6.81 10.93
N ASP A 83 7.30 7.28 12.17
CA ASP A 83 8.03 6.75 13.32
C ASP A 83 7.52 5.37 13.76
N GLU A 84 6.24 5.06 13.50
CA GLU A 84 5.66 3.72 13.67
C GLU A 84 6.09 2.81 12.51
N VAL A 85 5.96 3.27 11.27
CA VAL A 85 6.29 2.49 10.07
C VAL A 85 7.78 2.17 9.97
N MET A 86 8.66 3.15 10.22
CA MET A 86 10.11 2.97 10.12
C MET A 86 10.83 3.62 11.32
N PRO A 87 10.95 2.92 12.46
CA PRO A 87 11.58 3.46 13.65
C PRO A 87 13.04 3.85 13.41
N LYS A 88 13.46 5.03 13.91
CA LYS A 88 14.83 5.56 13.70
C LYS A 88 15.96 4.66 14.23
N LYS A 89 15.65 3.82 15.23
CA LYS A 89 16.60 2.92 15.89
C LYS A 89 16.53 1.48 15.36
N ALA A 90 15.45 1.12 14.66
CA ALA A 90 15.29 -0.22 14.11
C ALA A 90 16.16 -0.37 12.85
N PRO A 91 16.87 -1.50 12.70
CA PRO A 91 17.64 -1.77 11.49
C PRO A 91 16.69 -1.98 10.31
N LEU A 92 16.99 -1.32 9.18
CA LEU A 92 16.31 -1.58 7.92
C LEU A 92 17.10 -2.63 7.13
N GLU A 93 16.43 -3.66 6.65
CA GLU A 93 17.01 -4.70 5.79
C GLU A 93 16.51 -4.54 4.36
N ALA A 94 17.37 -4.79 3.38
CA ALA A 94 17.04 -4.83 1.96
C ALA A 94 17.18 -6.26 1.43
N VAL A 95 16.12 -6.75 0.83
CA VAL A 95 16.02 -8.08 0.20
C VAL A 95 15.91 -7.88 -1.30
N LYS A 96 16.87 -8.43 -2.04
CA LYS A 96 16.82 -8.41 -3.50
C LYS A 96 15.86 -9.47 -3.99
N LEU A 97 14.86 -9.07 -4.75
CA LEU A 97 13.92 -9.96 -5.42
C LEU A 97 14.31 -10.10 -6.90
N PRO A 98 13.80 -11.15 -7.58
CA PRO A 98 13.79 -11.23 -9.04
C PRO A 98 13.24 -9.94 -9.70
N ASP A 99 13.55 -9.73 -10.98
CA ASP A 99 13.14 -8.56 -11.77
C ASP A 99 13.68 -7.21 -11.29
N ARG A 100 14.80 -7.23 -10.55
CA ARG A 100 15.46 -6.01 -10.04
C ARG A 100 14.61 -5.21 -9.05
N VAL A 101 13.66 -5.88 -8.38
CA VAL A 101 12.89 -5.29 -7.29
C VAL A 101 13.67 -5.44 -5.99
N THR A 102 13.73 -4.38 -5.18
CA THR A 102 14.30 -4.42 -3.82
C THR A 102 13.17 -4.21 -2.82
N LEU A 103 12.98 -5.17 -1.92
CA LEU A 103 12.05 -5.07 -0.81
C LEU A 103 12.77 -4.60 0.46
N TYR A 104 12.20 -3.66 1.18
CA TYR A 104 12.73 -3.16 2.44
C TYR A 104 11.89 -3.65 3.62
N LEU A 105 12.56 -4.22 4.60
CA LEU A 105 11.98 -4.81 5.80
C LEU A 105 12.47 -4.07 7.05
N SER A 106 11.61 -3.92 8.05
CA SER A 106 12.00 -3.54 9.42
C SER A 106 11.51 -4.63 10.38
N ASP A 107 12.41 -5.21 11.15
CA ASP A 107 12.10 -6.32 12.07
C ASP A 107 11.25 -7.43 11.41
N SER A 108 11.67 -7.86 10.21
CA SER A 108 10.95 -8.83 9.35
C SER A 108 9.59 -8.40 8.80
N HIS A 109 9.17 -7.14 9.03
CA HIS A 109 7.92 -6.62 8.46
C HIS A 109 8.20 -5.84 7.16
N PRO A 110 7.51 -6.16 6.04
CA PRO A 110 7.70 -5.45 4.79
C PRO A 110 7.10 -4.04 4.83
N ILE A 111 7.93 -3.04 4.52
CA ILE A 111 7.52 -1.63 4.55
C ILE A 111 7.20 -1.12 3.16
N PHE A 112 8.19 -1.12 2.26
CA PHE A 112 8.05 -0.64 0.90
C PHE A 112 8.98 -1.44 -0.02
N PHE A 113 8.65 -1.44 -1.31
CA PHE A 113 9.49 -2.03 -2.35
C PHE A 113 9.81 -0.98 -3.40
N GLN A 114 10.89 -1.21 -4.13
CA GLN A 114 11.35 -0.34 -5.19
C GLN A 114 11.76 -1.16 -6.40
N SER A 115 11.16 -0.84 -7.55
CA SER A 115 11.67 -1.24 -8.87
C SER A 115 12.68 -0.21 -9.38
N LEU A 116 13.51 -0.57 -10.35
CA LEU A 116 14.64 0.25 -10.81
C LEU A 116 14.22 1.67 -11.27
N ASP A 117 13.07 1.78 -11.92
CA ASP A 117 12.54 3.01 -12.51
C ASP A 117 11.27 3.53 -11.80
N SER A 118 10.86 2.91 -10.69
CA SER A 118 9.61 3.26 -9.99
C SER A 118 9.92 3.97 -8.65
N PRO A 119 9.03 4.86 -8.17
CA PRO A 119 9.10 5.40 -6.82
C PRO A 119 9.07 4.29 -5.75
N LEU A 120 9.34 4.68 -4.50
CA LEU A 120 9.18 3.77 -3.37
C LEU A 120 7.69 3.47 -3.23
N ILE A 121 7.25 2.22 -3.41
CA ILE A 121 5.84 1.84 -3.28
C ILE A 121 5.64 1.17 -1.91
N PRO A 122 4.73 1.68 -1.05
CA PRO A 122 4.44 1.05 0.23
C PRO A 122 3.80 -0.34 0.04
N HIS A 123 4.13 -1.26 0.93
CA HIS A 123 3.60 -2.62 0.93
C HIS A 123 2.12 -2.62 1.38
N LEU A 124 1.31 -3.56 0.88
CA LEU A 124 -0.12 -3.63 1.21
C LEU A 124 -0.38 -3.75 2.72
N ARG A 125 0.49 -4.45 3.46
CA ARG A 125 0.39 -4.55 4.94
C ARG A 125 0.50 -3.19 5.64
N VAL A 126 1.38 -2.32 5.15
CA VAL A 126 1.48 -0.94 5.67
C VAL A 126 0.21 -0.16 5.34
N LEU A 127 -0.30 -0.31 4.13
CA LEU A 127 -1.54 0.36 3.72
C LEU A 127 -2.76 -0.13 4.48
N HIS A 128 -2.82 -1.40 4.86
CA HIS A 128 -3.90 -1.92 5.72
C HIS A 128 -3.81 -1.37 7.15
N ALA A 129 -2.59 -1.12 7.66
CA ALA A 129 -2.40 -0.46 8.95
C ALA A 129 -2.76 1.04 8.91
N PHE A 130 -2.52 1.69 7.77
CA PHE A 130 -2.67 3.13 7.56
C PHE A 130 -3.43 3.44 6.24
N PRO A 131 -4.73 3.13 6.15
CA PRO A 131 -5.48 3.24 4.89
C PRO A 131 -5.66 4.69 4.40
N ASN A 132 -5.56 5.66 5.30
CA ASN A 132 -5.72 7.08 4.97
C ASN A 132 -4.43 7.77 4.50
N ALA A 133 -3.32 7.03 4.42
CA ALA A 133 -2.00 7.60 4.12
C ALA A 133 -1.66 7.62 2.62
N LEU A 134 -2.54 7.04 1.78
CA LEU A 134 -2.47 7.14 0.32
C LEU A 134 -3.82 7.52 -0.29
N PRO A 135 -3.82 8.20 -1.45
CA PRO A 135 -5.02 8.38 -2.24
C PRO A 135 -5.56 7.03 -2.71
N THR A 136 -6.87 6.85 -2.56
CA THR A 136 -7.57 5.61 -2.90
C THR A 136 -8.50 5.79 -4.09
N ILE A 137 -8.51 4.83 -5.01
CA ILE A 137 -9.54 4.65 -6.05
C ILE A 137 -10.35 3.37 -5.77
N GLY A 138 -11.56 3.28 -6.31
CA GLY A 138 -12.47 2.14 -6.10
C GLY A 138 -12.79 1.41 -7.40
N ILE A 139 -12.68 0.09 -7.40
CA ILE A 139 -13.06 -0.78 -8.52
C ILE A 139 -14.41 -1.46 -8.30
N ASP A 140 -15.10 -1.72 -9.39
CA ASP A 140 -16.32 -2.52 -9.45
C ASP A 140 -16.06 -3.99 -9.07
N ARG A 141 -17.09 -4.66 -8.53
CA ARG A 141 -17.14 -6.11 -8.26
C ARG A 141 -16.60 -6.95 -9.42
N GLY A 142 -16.93 -6.59 -10.65
CA GLY A 142 -16.51 -7.34 -11.84
C GLY A 142 -14.98 -7.33 -12.07
N ALA A 143 -14.30 -6.27 -11.62
CA ALA A 143 -12.87 -6.08 -11.81
C ALA A 143 -12.02 -6.77 -10.72
N ILE A 144 -12.59 -7.02 -9.53
CA ILE A 144 -11.88 -7.58 -8.38
C ILE A 144 -11.12 -8.87 -8.74
N ARG A 145 -11.80 -9.83 -9.38
CA ARG A 145 -11.20 -11.13 -9.73
C ARG A 145 -9.98 -10.99 -10.66
N PHE A 146 -10.02 -10.01 -11.55
CA PHE A 146 -8.97 -9.79 -12.53
C PHE A 146 -7.75 -9.14 -11.87
N VAL A 147 -7.97 -8.15 -11.00
CA VAL A 147 -6.91 -7.51 -10.22
C VAL A 147 -6.20 -8.52 -9.32
N LEU A 148 -6.94 -9.37 -8.62
CA LEU A 148 -6.34 -10.42 -7.78
C LEU A 148 -5.68 -11.56 -8.56
N SER A 149 -5.90 -11.62 -9.87
CA SER A 149 -5.16 -12.52 -10.76
C SER A 149 -3.90 -11.87 -11.35
N GLY A 150 -3.60 -10.61 -11.01
CA GLY A 150 -2.50 -9.84 -11.57
C GLY A 150 -2.74 -9.31 -12.98
N ALA A 151 -4.00 -9.18 -13.40
CA ALA A 151 -4.33 -8.59 -14.68
C ALA A 151 -4.20 -7.05 -14.64
N THR A 152 -3.91 -6.47 -15.79
CA THR A 152 -3.89 -5.02 -16.01
C THR A 152 -5.24 -4.38 -15.66
N LEU A 153 -5.21 -3.32 -14.85
CA LEU A 153 -6.40 -2.54 -14.52
C LEU A 153 -6.73 -1.59 -15.67
N MET A 154 -7.97 -1.70 -16.14
CA MET A 154 -8.49 -0.91 -17.27
C MET A 154 -9.49 0.14 -16.77
N ALA A 155 -9.55 1.29 -17.45
CA ALA A 155 -10.44 2.39 -17.09
C ALA A 155 -11.92 2.02 -16.88
N PRO A 156 -12.53 1.09 -17.67
CA PRO A 156 -13.93 0.69 -17.45
C PRO A 156 -14.23 0.09 -16.07
N GLY A 157 -13.24 -0.47 -15.38
CA GLY A 157 -13.41 -1.02 -14.03
C GLY A 157 -13.54 0.03 -12.94
N LEU A 158 -13.21 1.29 -13.25
CA LEU A 158 -13.23 2.44 -12.34
C LEU A 158 -14.32 3.46 -12.70
N THR A 159 -14.77 3.48 -13.95
CA THR A 159 -15.81 4.41 -14.45
C THR A 159 -17.21 3.80 -14.48
N SER A 160 -17.37 2.52 -14.12
CA SER A 160 -18.67 1.89 -13.99
C SER A 160 -19.40 2.38 -12.72
N ALA A 161 -20.67 1.98 -12.56
CA ALA A 161 -21.49 2.41 -11.42
C ALA A 161 -20.94 2.01 -10.05
N GLY A 162 -20.15 0.92 -9.99
CA GLY A 162 -19.45 0.47 -8.77
C GLY A 162 -18.06 1.06 -8.58
N GLY A 163 -17.53 1.75 -9.60
CA GLY A 163 -16.23 2.39 -9.55
C GLY A 163 -16.27 3.73 -8.82
N ARG A 164 -15.20 4.06 -8.10
CA ARG A 164 -15.03 5.34 -7.42
C ARG A 164 -13.73 5.98 -7.88
N LEU A 165 -13.84 7.13 -8.53
CA LEU A 165 -12.70 8.00 -8.82
C LEU A 165 -12.77 9.25 -7.94
N PRO A 166 -11.64 9.75 -7.41
CA PRO A 166 -11.63 11.02 -6.70
C PRO A 166 -12.14 12.13 -7.63
N ASP A 167 -13.00 12.97 -7.08
CA ASP A 167 -13.64 14.03 -7.84
C ASP A 167 -13.64 15.35 -7.07
N PRO A 168 -12.55 16.15 -7.15
CA PRO A 168 -12.48 17.45 -6.47
C PRO A 168 -13.66 18.38 -6.80
N ALA A 169 -14.25 18.23 -7.99
CA ALA A 169 -15.40 19.04 -8.42
C ALA A 169 -16.67 18.76 -7.61
N ASN A 170 -16.85 17.52 -7.14
CA ASN A 170 -18.03 17.10 -6.39
C ASN A 170 -17.73 16.90 -4.89
N ASN A 171 -16.48 16.60 -4.53
CA ASN A 171 -16.00 16.41 -3.17
C ASN A 171 -14.76 17.29 -2.92
N PRO A 172 -14.88 18.40 -2.17
CA PRO A 172 -13.76 19.33 -1.91
C PRO A 172 -12.56 18.72 -1.17
N GLY A 173 -12.67 17.49 -0.67
CA GLY A 173 -11.60 16.75 -0.02
C GLY A 173 -10.85 15.77 -0.92
N ASP A 174 -11.33 15.54 -2.15
CA ASP A 174 -10.67 14.64 -3.10
C ASP A 174 -9.59 15.41 -3.88
N LYS A 175 -8.40 14.81 -4.03
CA LYS A 175 -7.32 15.36 -4.85
C LYS A 175 -7.33 14.69 -6.22
N GLU A 176 -7.22 15.48 -7.29
CA GLU A 176 -6.97 14.95 -8.64
C GLU A 176 -5.63 14.23 -8.68
N LEU A 177 -5.61 13.08 -9.36
CA LEU A 177 -4.44 12.22 -9.44
C LEU A 177 -3.86 12.26 -10.84
N GLU A 178 -2.56 12.48 -10.91
CA GLU A 178 -1.81 12.56 -12.15
C GLU A 178 -1.20 11.21 -12.53
N ALA A 179 -0.85 11.04 -13.80
CA ALA A 179 -0.04 9.90 -14.21
C ALA A 179 1.33 9.94 -13.51
N GLY A 180 1.83 8.79 -13.09
CA GLY A 180 3.05 8.63 -12.29
C GLY A 180 2.82 8.64 -10.78
N GLN A 181 1.61 8.96 -10.30
CA GLN A 181 1.31 8.90 -8.87
C GLN A 181 0.96 7.48 -8.42
N VAL A 182 1.46 7.10 -7.24
CA VAL A 182 1.14 5.81 -6.63
C VAL A 182 -0.17 5.89 -5.87
N VAL A 183 -1.06 4.94 -6.15
CA VAL A 183 -2.42 4.91 -5.61
C VAL A 183 -2.77 3.55 -5.03
N ALA A 184 -3.63 3.57 -4.03
CA ALA A 184 -4.25 2.37 -3.47
C ALA A 184 -5.60 2.13 -4.15
N VAL A 185 -5.94 0.86 -4.37
CA VAL A 185 -7.20 0.44 -5.00
C VAL A 185 -8.03 -0.35 -4.00
N THR A 186 -9.23 0.15 -3.75
CA THR A 186 -10.27 -0.47 -2.91
C THR A 186 -11.30 -1.16 -3.78
N ALA A 187 -11.98 -2.16 -3.24
CA ALA A 187 -12.99 -2.92 -3.98
C ALA A 187 -14.41 -2.58 -3.52
N GLU A 188 -15.36 -2.52 -4.44
CA GLU A 188 -16.76 -2.31 -4.11
C GLU A 188 -17.28 -3.38 -3.15
N GLY A 189 -17.83 -2.93 -2.02
CA GLY A 189 -18.38 -3.80 -0.98
C GLY A 189 -17.33 -4.38 -0.02
N LYS A 190 -16.09 -3.90 -0.06
CA LYS A 190 -15.02 -4.27 0.89
C LYS A 190 -14.26 -3.04 1.37
N GLU A 191 -13.75 -3.11 2.58
CA GLU A 191 -13.01 -2.00 3.21
C GLU A 191 -11.51 -2.07 2.91
N GLU A 192 -11.03 -3.25 2.50
CA GLU A 192 -9.62 -3.52 2.32
C GLU A 192 -9.07 -3.08 0.96
N ILE A 193 -7.81 -2.64 0.98
CA ILE A 193 -7.04 -2.30 -0.22
C ILE A 193 -6.61 -3.61 -0.90
N CYS A 194 -6.92 -3.73 -2.18
CA CYS A 194 -6.70 -4.93 -2.98
C CYS A 194 -5.44 -4.84 -3.85
N LEU A 195 -5.05 -3.64 -4.27
CA LEU A 195 -3.92 -3.37 -5.17
C LEU A 195 -3.28 -2.02 -4.82
N VAL A 196 -1.97 -1.92 -4.95
CA VAL A 196 -1.22 -0.66 -4.95
C VAL A 196 -0.30 -0.62 -6.16
N GLY A 197 -0.20 0.53 -6.81
CA GLY A 197 0.71 0.71 -7.93
C GLY A 197 0.67 2.12 -8.50
N GLU A 198 1.44 2.33 -9.56
CA GLU A 198 1.58 3.61 -10.23
C GLU A 198 0.51 3.81 -11.30
N LEU A 199 -0.09 4.99 -11.34
CA LEU A 199 -1.06 5.35 -12.37
C LEU A 199 -0.38 5.64 -13.71
N LYS A 200 -0.84 5.01 -14.79
CA LYS A 200 -0.42 5.36 -16.16
C LYS A 200 -1.26 6.46 -16.81
N MET A 201 -2.45 6.70 -16.27
CA MET A 201 -3.40 7.69 -16.78
C MET A 201 -3.88 8.55 -15.61
N GLY A 202 -4.07 9.85 -15.83
CA GLY A 202 -4.62 10.74 -14.80
C GLY A 202 -6.13 10.59 -14.64
N THR A 203 -6.67 10.96 -13.47
CA THR A 203 -8.11 10.80 -13.16
C THR A 203 -9.01 11.60 -14.08
N GLU A 204 -8.58 12.78 -14.53
CA GLU A 204 -9.35 13.57 -15.51
C GLU A 204 -9.47 12.84 -16.85
N GLU A 205 -8.37 12.26 -17.34
CA GLU A 205 -8.33 11.59 -18.62
C GLU A 205 -9.15 10.30 -18.58
N MET A 206 -9.11 9.58 -17.46
CA MET A 206 -9.95 8.40 -17.22
C MET A 206 -11.43 8.73 -17.32
N LYS A 207 -11.88 9.83 -16.72
CA LYS A 207 -13.29 10.28 -16.78
C LYS A 207 -13.69 10.68 -18.20
N LYS A 208 -12.81 11.36 -18.94
CA LYS A 208 -13.08 11.84 -20.31
C LYS A 208 -13.12 10.71 -21.34
N LYS A 209 -12.17 9.77 -21.29
CA LYS A 209 -12.01 8.72 -22.31
C LYS A 209 -12.70 7.40 -21.95
N ALA A 210 -12.86 7.12 -20.65
CA ALA A 210 -13.40 5.87 -20.09
C ALA A 210 -12.81 4.58 -20.71
N LYS A 211 -11.61 4.67 -21.31
CA LYS A 211 -10.91 3.61 -22.02
C LYS A 211 -9.41 3.82 -21.87
N GLY A 212 -8.68 2.71 -21.76
CA GLY A 212 -7.22 2.72 -21.64
C GLY A 212 -6.75 1.90 -20.44
N VAL A 213 -5.44 1.70 -20.40
CA VAL A 213 -4.73 1.05 -19.30
C VAL A 213 -4.54 2.08 -18.19
N VAL A 214 -4.98 1.74 -16.99
CA VAL A 214 -4.85 2.58 -15.80
C VAL A 214 -3.64 2.18 -15.00
N MET A 215 -3.44 0.88 -14.78
CA MET A 215 -2.27 0.32 -14.09
C MET A 215 -1.94 -1.02 -14.74
N ASP A 216 -0.69 -1.25 -15.10
CA ASP A 216 -0.21 -2.51 -15.66
C ASP A 216 0.58 -3.34 -14.65
N GLU A 217 1.34 -2.67 -13.79
CA GLU A 217 2.11 -3.28 -12.72
C GLU A 217 1.64 -2.76 -11.35
N GLY A 218 1.64 -3.66 -10.37
CA GLY A 218 1.31 -3.32 -9.01
C GLY A 218 1.36 -4.52 -8.10
N HIS A 219 1.35 -4.25 -6.81
CA HIS A 219 1.31 -5.25 -5.76
C HIS A 219 -0.13 -5.45 -5.33
N TYR A 220 -0.65 -6.67 -5.45
CA TYR A 220 -2.03 -7.02 -5.14
C TYR A 220 -2.08 -8.13 -4.10
N LEU A 221 -3.25 -8.31 -3.47
CA LEU A 221 -3.31 -9.33 -2.43
C LEU A 221 -3.28 -10.75 -2.99
N GLY A 222 -2.52 -11.61 -2.32
CA GLY A 222 -2.31 -12.99 -2.76
C GLY A 222 -1.26 -13.12 -3.85
N ASP A 223 -0.58 -12.03 -4.23
CA ASP A 223 0.56 -12.09 -5.14
C ASP A 223 1.79 -12.74 -4.48
N GLY A 224 2.88 -12.82 -5.25
CA GLY A 224 4.12 -13.38 -4.76
C GLY A 224 4.70 -12.61 -3.57
N LEU A 225 4.56 -11.28 -3.55
CA LEU A 225 5.13 -10.39 -2.54
C LEU A 225 4.35 -10.49 -1.23
N TRP A 226 3.02 -10.62 -1.31
CA TRP A 226 2.11 -10.84 -0.19
C TRP A 226 2.39 -12.14 0.55
N ASN A 227 2.64 -13.21 -0.22
CA ASN A 227 2.90 -14.55 0.29
C ASN A 227 4.36 -14.78 0.73
N LEU A 228 5.24 -13.79 0.59
CA LEU A 228 6.59 -13.90 1.13
C LEU A 228 6.53 -13.98 2.66
N GLN A 229 7.12 -15.03 3.19
CA GLN A 229 7.34 -15.20 4.62
C GLN A 229 8.75 -14.72 4.95
N PHE A 230 8.86 -13.94 6.02
CA PHE A 230 10.11 -13.38 6.50
C PHE A 230 10.38 -13.96 7.90
N ASP A 231 11.07 -15.09 7.92
CA ASP A 231 11.57 -15.72 9.15
C ASP A 231 12.90 -15.10 9.60
#